data_AF-A0A958K5B6-F1
#
_entry.id   AF-A0A958K5B6-F1
#
_cell.length_a   1.000
_cell.length_b   1.000
_cell.length_c   1.000
_cell.angle_alpha   90.00
_cell.angle_beta   90.00
_cell.angle_gamma   90.00
#
_symmetry.space_group_name_H-M   'P 1'
#
loop_
_entity.id
_entity.type
_entity.pdbx_description
1 polymer ?
#
loop_
_entity_poly.entity_id
_entity_poly.type
_entity_poly.pdbx_seq_one_letter_code
_entity_poly.pdbx_strand_id
1 'polypeptide(L)'
;GTLLGLIQMLGSLDNPSAVGPAMAVALVTTLYGAICANMLFLPLAGKLRQKRNIEVREKALLVEGIISLGKQESPIIVEQKLQTFVPLANVA
;
A
#
# COMPACT_ATOMS: atom_id res chain seq x y z
N GLY A 1 12.13 18.57 -2.73
CA GLY A 1 13.47 18.89 -2.19
C GLY A 1 14.41 19.27 -3.32
N THR A 2 14.80 18.28 -4.15
CA THR A 2 15.68 18.47 -5.32
C THR A 2 15.37 19.70 -6.17
N LEU A 3 14.13 19.83 -6.66
CA LEU A 3 13.76 20.93 -7.55
C LEU A 3 13.90 22.31 -6.87
N LEU A 4 13.54 22.41 -5.58
CA LEU A 4 13.68 23.66 -4.82
C LEU A 4 15.16 24.04 -4.61
N GLY A 5 16.02 23.06 -4.32
CA GLY A 5 17.46 23.30 -4.18
C GLY A 5 18.14 23.64 -5.50
N LEU A 6 17.68 23.06 -6.62
CA LEU A 6 18.15 23.43 -7.97
C LEU A 6 17.71 24.86 -8.34
N ILE A 7 16.49 25.27 -8.01
CA ILE A 7 16.03 26.65 -8.22
C ILE A 7 16.90 27.64 -7.42
N GLN A 8 17.21 27.33 -6.16
CA GLN A 8 18.04 28.19 -5.31
C GLN A 8 19.50 28.24 -5.77
N MET A 9 20.03 27.13 -6.29
CA MET A 9 21.34 27.06 -6.91
C MET A 9 21.41 27.92 -8.18
N LEU A 10 20.43 27.81 -9.07
CA LEU A 10 20.39 28.58 -10.32
C LEU A 10 20.20 30.09 -10.07
N GLY A 11 19.50 30.47 -8.99
CA GLY A 11 19.35 31.86 -8.58
C GLY A 11 20.60 32.50 -7.96
N SER A 12 21.61 31.71 -7.58
CA SER A 12 22.83 32.19 -6.89
C SER A 12 24.12 31.83 -7.64
N LEU A 13 24.04 31.68 -8.96
CA LEU A 13 25.15 31.27 -9.83
C LEU A 13 26.35 32.22 -9.78
N ASP A 14 26.13 33.50 -9.45
CA ASP A 14 27.15 34.54 -9.42
C ASP A 14 28.13 34.38 -8.22
N ASN A 15 27.76 33.60 -7.19
CA ASN A 15 28.57 33.36 -6.01
C ASN A 15 28.76 31.85 -5.76
N PRO A 16 29.88 31.25 -6.23
CA PRO A 16 30.11 29.80 -6.12
C PRO A 16 30.15 29.27 -4.67
N SER A 17 30.43 30.13 -3.67
CA SER A 17 30.37 29.75 -2.25
C SER A 17 28.95 29.40 -1.77
N ALA A 18 27.89 29.90 -2.41
CA ALA A 18 26.50 29.64 -2.04
C ALA A 18 25.94 28.34 -2.64
N VAL A 19 26.62 27.76 -3.63
CA VAL A 19 26.17 26.55 -4.35
C VAL A 19 26.27 25.30 -3.48
N GLY A 20 27.35 25.16 -2.70
CA GLY A 20 27.58 23.99 -1.84
C GLY A 20 26.47 23.77 -0.81
N PRO A 21 26.08 24.78 -0.01
CA PRO A 21 24.99 24.65 0.96
C PRO A 21 23.63 24.31 0.32
N ALA A 22 23.28 24.95 -0.81
CA ALA A 22 22.02 24.70 -1.50
C ALA A 22 21.93 23.26 -2.05
N MET A 23 23.05 22.74 -2.58
CA MET A 23 23.15 21.37 -3.07
C MET A 23 23.07 20.34 -1.93
N ALA A 24 23.68 20.61 -0.78
CA ALA A 24 23.63 19.72 0.38
C ALA A 24 22.18 19.50 0.87
N VAL A 25 21.39 20.58 0.97
CA VAL A 25 19.97 20.50 1.37
C VAL A 25 19.14 19.72 0.34
N ALA A 26 19.40 19.90 -0.96
CA ALA A 26 18.72 19.17 -2.03
C ALA A 26 18.93 17.64 -1.91
N LEU A 27 20.16 17.22 -1.64
CA LEU A 27 20.51 15.80 -1.51
C LEU A 27 19.96 15.20 -0.22
N VAL A 28 20.09 15.90 0.91
CA VAL A 28 19.59 15.44 2.22
C VAL A 28 18.06 15.28 2.20
N THR A 29 17.33 16.25 1.63
CA THR A 29 15.87 16.13 1.52
C THR A 29 15.43 14.96 0.63
N THR A 30 16.22 14.60 -0.38
CA THR A 30 15.96 13.44 -1.24
C THR A 30 16.23 12.12 -0.53
N LEU A 31 17.32 12.08 0.25
CA LEU A 31 17.65 10.95 1.11
C LEU A 31 16.53 10.69 2.13
N TYR A 32 16.09 11.71 2.86
CA TYR A 32 14.99 11.58 3.82
C TYR A 32 13.69 11.14 3.15
N GLY A 33 13.36 11.69 1.97
CA GLY A 33 12.18 11.27 1.21
C GLY A 33 12.23 9.79 0.80
N ALA A 34 13.37 9.32 0.28
CA ALA A 34 13.56 7.94 -0.13
C ALA A 34 13.50 6.97 1.06
N ILE A 35 14.11 7.35 2.21
CA ILE A 35 14.06 6.55 3.44
C ILE A 35 12.62 6.45 3.94
N CYS A 36 11.90 7.57 4.08
CA CYS A 36 10.52 7.54 4.54
C CYS A 36 9.61 6.74 3.59
N ALA A 37 9.76 6.90 2.28
CA ALA A 37 8.99 6.14 1.29
C ALA A 37 9.20 4.63 1.44
N ASN A 38 10.46 4.17 1.35
CA ASN A 38 10.77 2.76 1.28
C ASN A 38 10.71 2.04 2.62
N MET A 39 11.04 2.74 3.73
CA MET A 39 11.13 2.12 5.05
C MET A 39 9.83 2.24 5.87
N LEU A 40 9.02 3.27 5.65
CA LEU A 40 7.79 3.50 6.42
C LEU A 40 6.53 3.31 5.58
N PHE A 41 6.40 4.02 4.47
CA PHE A 41 5.15 4.04 3.72
C PHE A 41 4.91 2.75 2.91
N LEU A 42 5.94 2.18 2.29
CA LEU A 42 5.84 0.92 1.56
C LEU A 42 5.40 -0.27 2.46
N PRO A 43 6.04 -0.56 3.60
CA PRO A 43 5.59 -1.65 4.47
C PRO A 43 4.24 -1.38 5.10
N LEU A 44 3.90 -0.12 5.40
CA LEU A 44 2.57 0.25 5.89
C LEU A 44 1.49 -0.03 4.85
N ALA A 45 1.72 0.36 3.59
CA ALA A 45 0.83 0.05 2.48
C ALA A 45 0.71 -1.46 2.25
N GLY A 46 1.80 -2.22 2.41
CA GLY A 46 1.79 -3.69 2.36
C GLY A 46 0.88 -4.30 3.42
N LYS A 47 1.01 -3.89 4.69
CA LYS A 47 0.16 -4.36 5.80
C LYS A 47 -1.31 -4.03 5.59
N LEU A 48 -1.61 -2.81 5.13
CA LEU A 48 -2.99 -2.40 4.82
C LEU A 48 -3.57 -3.21 3.67
N ARG A 49 -2.79 -3.50 2.63
CA ARG A 49 -3.22 -4.34 1.51
C ARG A 49 -3.51 -5.78 1.95
N GLN A 50 -2.70 -6.34 2.86
CA GLN A 50 -2.96 -7.65 3.44
C GLN A 50 -4.28 -7.67 4.22
N LYS A 51 -4.50 -6.71 5.13
CA LYS A 51 -5.76 -6.59 5.87
C LYS A 51 -6.97 -6.44 4.95
N ARG A 52 -6.85 -5.57 3.94
CA ARG A 52 -7.89 -5.37 2.93
C ARG A 52 -8.21 -6.65 2.16
N ASN A 53 -7.21 -7.47 1.82
CA ASN A 53 -7.46 -8.73 1.12
C ASN A 53 -8.23 -9.75 2.00
N ILE A 54 -7.98 -9.77 3.30
CA ILE A 54 -8.73 -10.60 4.25
C ILE A 54 -10.18 -10.10 4.33
N GLU A 55 -10.37 -8.81 4.54
CA GLU A 55 -11.71 -8.20 4.67
C GLU A 55 -12.54 -8.36 3.38
N VAL A 56 -11.94 -8.18 2.21
CA VAL A 56 -12.62 -8.37 0.92
C VAL A 56 -13.07 -9.82 0.74
N ARG A 57 -12.27 -10.80 1.19
CA ARG A 57 -12.65 -12.22 1.14
C ARG A 57 -13.80 -12.55 2.07
N GLU A 58 -13.75 -12.05 3.31
CA GLU A 58 -14.84 -12.23 4.29
C GLU A 58 -16.15 -11.63 3.76
N LYS A 59 -16.10 -10.42 3.19
CA LYS A 59 -17.26 -9.77 2.57
C LYS A 59 -17.77 -10.54 1.35
N ALA A 60 -16.87 -11.08 0.51
CA ALA A 60 -17.27 -11.90 -0.63
C ALA A 60 -18.00 -13.17 -0.19
N LEU A 61 -17.52 -13.83 0.87
CA LEU A 61 -18.18 -15.01 1.46
C LEU A 61 -19.58 -14.67 1.96
N LEU A 62 -19.74 -13.56 2.69
CA LEU A 62 -21.05 -13.11 3.19
C LEU A 62 -22.03 -12.84 2.04
N VAL A 63 -21.58 -12.15 0.99
CA VAL A 63 -22.41 -11.84 -0.18
C VAL A 63 -22.88 -13.12 -0.87
N GLU A 64 -21.98 -14.08 -1.12
CA GLU A 64 -22.33 -15.35 -1.76
C GLU A 64 -23.28 -16.17 -0.88
N GLY A 65 -23.09 -16.15 0.44
CA GLY A 65 -24.00 -16.79 1.41
C GLY A 65 -25.41 -16.21 1.33
N ILE A 66 -25.56 -14.88 1.30
CA ILE A 66 -26.87 -14.23 1.18
C ILE A 66 -27.54 -14.55 -0.16
N ILE A 67 -26.79 -14.55 -1.26
CA ILE A 67 -27.30 -14.89 -2.59
C ILE A 67 -27.81 -16.34 -2.61
N SER A 68 -27.05 -17.26 -2.01
CA SER A 68 -27.39 -18.69 -1.95
C SER A 68 -28.64 -18.95 -1.09
N LEU A 69 -28.82 -18.21 0.01
CA LEU A 69 -30.04 -18.23 0.82
C LEU A 69 -31.26 -17.74 0.03
N GLY A 70 -31.10 -16.64 -0.72
CA GLY A 70 -32.18 -16.09 -1.56
C GLY A 70 -32.61 -17.04 -2.68
N LYS A 71 -31.69 -17.88 -3.18
CA LYS A 71 -31.96 -18.90 -4.21
C LYS A 71 -32.56 -20.20 -3.65
N GLN A 72 -32.71 -20.34 -2.32
CA GLN A 72 -33.13 -21.57 -1.65
C GLN A 72 -32.33 -22.80 -2.10
N GLU A 73 -31.01 -22.65 -2.28
CA GLU A 73 -30.14 -23.78 -2.59
C GLU A 73 -30.07 -24.74 -1.39
N SER A 74 -29.93 -26.05 -1.67
CA SER A 74 -29.80 -27.06 -0.62
C SER A 74 -28.61 -26.73 0.30
N PRO A 75 -28.75 -26.83 1.64
CA PRO A 75 -27.70 -26.47 2.60
C PRO A 75 -26.33 -27.10 2.30
N ILE A 76 -26.34 -28.32 1.76
CA ILE A 76 -25.12 -29.07 1.38
C ILE A 76 -24.39 -28.36 0.21
N ILE A 77 -25.13 -27.84 -0.76
CA ILE A 77 -24.56 -27.14 -1.92
C ILE A 77 -23.99 -25.78 -1.48
N VAL A 78 -24.70 -25.09 -0.58
CA VAL A 78 -24.24 -23.82 -0.01
C VAL A 78 -22.95 -24.04 0.79
N GLU A 79 -22.88 -25.11 1.60
CA GLU A 79 -21.68 -25.46 2.35
C GLU A 79 -20.48 -25.76 1.43
N GLN A 80 -20.68 -26.54 0.37
CA GLN A 80 -19.63 -26.84 -0.61
C GLN A 80 -19.11 -25.59 -1.33
N LYS A 81 -20.00 -24.66 -1.69
CA LYS A 81 -19.63 -23.38 -2.31
C LYS A 81 -18.87 -22.47 -1.33
N LEU A 82 -19.30 -22.41 -0.07
CA LEU A 82 -18.63 -21.59 0.95
C LEU A 82 -17.27 -22.18 1.35
N GLN A 83 -17.13 -23.51 1.38
CA GLN A 83 -15.85 -24.19 1.61
C GLN A 83 -14.79 -23.84 0.55
N THR A 84 -15.19 -23.48 -0.68
CA THR A 84 -14.25 -23.05 -1.73
C THR A 84 -13.60 -21.69 -1.43
N PHE A 85 -14.22 -20.86 -0.57
CA PHE A 85 -13.68 -19.56 -0.16
C PHE A 85 -12.76 -19.65 1.07
N VAL A 86 -12.74 -20.78 1.77
CA VAL A 86 -11.87 -21.02 2.93
C VAL A 86 -10.53 -21.55 2.45
N PRO A 87 -9.39 -20.94 2.83
CA PRO A 87 -8.08 -21.50 2.51
C PRO A 87 -7.89 -22.85 3.21
N LEU A 88 -7.49 -23.87 2.43
CA LEU A 88 -7.26 -25.25 2.87
C LEU A 88 -6.26 -25.41 4.05
N ALA A 89 -5.52 -24.36 4.40
CA ALA A 89 -4.53 -24.34 5.47
C ALA A 89 -5.12 -24.48 6.88
N ASN A 90 -6.44 -24.32 7.05
CA ASN A 90 -7.10 -24.37 8.36
C ASN A 90 -7.91 -25.67 8.59
N VAL A 91 -7.72 -26.68 7.72
CA VAL A 91 -8.46 -27.95 7.74
C VAL A 91 -7.52 -29.16 7.91
N ALA A 92 -6.31 -28.94 8.44
CA ALA A 92 -5.35 -30.00 8.80
C ALA A 92 -5.09 -29.99 10.31
#